data_AF-A0A2H0MW95-F1
#
_entry.id   AF-A0A2H0MW95-F1
#
_cell.length_a   1.000
_cell.length_b   1.000
_cell.length_c   1.000
_cell.angle_alpha   90.00
_cell.angle_beta   90.00
_cell.angle_gamma   90.00
#
_symmetry.space_group_name_H-M   'P 1'
#
loop_
_entity.id
_entity.type
_entity.pdbx_description
1 polymer ?
#
loop_
_entity_poly.entity_id
_entity_poly.type
_entity_poly.pdbx_seq_one_letter_code
_entity_poly.pdbx_strand_id
1 'polypeptide(L)'
;MENYPRLFIKAGLIYFVLGIVLGVKMAFVPGGSIRFVHIHLNLLGFMTMMIAGVSYHVLPRFSARAVPWPEGVKYHFILHNVGLMGMLLTYLLGGMTGGLIGILFGLFSLITGVGLLIMCYNLYFVLTDPKPLVSKITGKMTVARVLGQFPQTLNVFLDNGFSALANPNARATFAKVVSVETACSKHGVDSVAFIEKLNSVIHETTSAETTSTEEVEPKKEPSGREIHRGEECKPDVLVGSLIKTYPTTKAVFEKHYGEGCFSCPGQSFEQVQETASMHNIEIKVILDEINEAITKDLEESRSIDYENSN
;
A
#
# COMPACT_ATOMS: atom_id res chain seq x y z
N MET A 1 14.97 -5.27 -2.87
CA MET A 1 14.39 -6.45 -2.18
C MET A 1 14.33 -7.57 -3.19
N GLU A 2 15.18 -8.58 -3.00
CA GLU A 2 15.30 -9.73 -3.90
C GLU A 2 13.96 -10.46 -4.10
N ASN A 3 13.89 -11.25 -5.16
CA ASN A 3 12.73 -11.91 -5.77
C ASN A 3 11.86 -12.84 -4.88
N TYR A 4 11.93 -12.79 -3.55
CA TYR A 4 11.23 -13.71 -2.64
C TYR A 4 9.70 -13.74 -2.81
N PRO A 5 8.97 -12.61 -2.92
CA PRO A 5 7.52 -12.66 -3.14
C PRO A 5 7.12 -13.51 -4.36
N ARG A 6 7.91 -13.44 -5.43
CA ARG A 6 7.74 -14.28 -6.62
C ARG A 6 8.08 -15.74 -6.36
N LEU A 7 9.10 -16.03 -5.54
CA LEU A 7 9.46 -17.40 -5.15
C LEU A 7 8.37 -18.06 -4.31
N PHE A 8 7.77 -17.34 -3.37
CA PHE A 8 6.61 -17.79 -2.60
C PHE A 8 5.46 -18.23 -3.52
N ILE A 9 5.08 -17.39 -4.48
CA ILE A 9 4.02 -17.70 -5.44
C ILE A 9 4.37 -18.94 -6.28
N LYS A 10 5.60 -19.01 -6.83
CA LYS A 10 6.05 -20.15 -7.63
C LYS A 10 6.04 -21.46 -6.83
N ALA A 11 6.54 -21.45 -5.59
CA ALA A 11 6.53 -22.61 -4.72
C ALA A 11 5.09 -23.04 -4.38
N GLY A 12 4.21 -22.08 -4.07
CA GLY A 12 2.80 -22.34 -3.80
C GLY A 12 2.09 -23.03 -4.97
N LEU A 13 2.34 -22.59 -6.21
CA LEU A 13 1.77 -23.23 -7.40
C LEU A 13 2.29 -24.66 -7.60
N ILE A 14 3.57 -24.93 -7.34
CA ILE A 14 4.13 -26.29 -7.39
C ILE A 14 3.44 -27.18 -6.35
N TYR A 15 3.30 -26.71 -5.11
CA TYR A 15 2.60 -27.44 -4.05
C TYR A 15 1.12 -27.68 -4.38
N PHE A 16 0.47 -26.73 -5.05
CA PHE A 16 -0.92 -26.88 -5.49
C PHE A 16 -1.08 -27.98 -6.51
N VAL A 17 -0.20 -28.04 -7.53
CA VAL A 17 -0.22 -29.13 -8.52
C VAL A 17 -0.04 -30.49 -7.85
N LEU A 18 0.90 -30.61 -6.92
CA LEU A 18 1.09 -31.85 -6.12
C LEU A 18 -0.15 -32.17 -5.28
N GLY A 19 -0.76 -31.15 -4.68
CA GLY A 19 -2.02 -31.23 -3.92
C GLY A 19 -3.17 -31.78 -4.77
N ILE A 20 -3.35 -31.28 -6.00
CA ILE A 20 -4.37 -31.74 -6.95
C ILE A 20 -4.15 -33.22 -7.28
N VAL A 21 -2.94 -33.62 -7.64
CA VAL A 21 -2.61 -35.01 -7.97
C VAL A 21 -2.95 -35.95 -6.81
N LEU A 22 -2.58 -35.58 -5.59
CA LEU A 22 -2.94 -36.35 -4.40
C LEU A 22 -4.45 -36.36 -4.12
N GLY A 23 -5.14 -35.24 -4.39
CA GLY A 23 -6.60 -35.14 -4.27
C GLY A 23 -7.32 -36.11 -5.19
N VAL A 24 -6.92 -36.15 -6.47
CA VAL A 24 -7.45 -37.12 -7.45
C VAL A 24 -7.13 -38.55 -7.00
N LYS A 25 -5.91 -38.82 -6.54
CA LYS A 25 -5.54 -40.16 -6.05
C LYS A 25 -6.42 -40.63 -4.89
N MET A 26 -6.76 -39.73 -3.95
CA MET A 26 -7.62 -40.07 -2.80
C MET A 26 -9.06 -40.42 -3.20
N ALA A 27 -9.54 -39.97 -4.37
CA ALA A 27 -10.86 -40.35 -4.88
C ALA A 27 -10.93 -41.85 -5.22
N PHE A 28 -9.80 -42.45 -5.59
CA PHE A 28 -9.70 -43.88 -5.93
C PHE A 28 -9.17 -44.73 -4.78
N VAL A 29 -8.29 -44.18 -3.94
CA VAL A 29 -7.66 -44.89 -2.81
C VAL A 29 -7.76 -44.04 -1.54
N PRO A 30 -8.83 -44.20 -0.74
CA PRO A 30 -8.98 -43.47 0.51
C PRO A 30 -7.96 -43.97 1.54
N GLY A 31 -7.17 -43.06 2.11
CA GLY A 31 -6.19 -43.40 3.15
C GLY A 31 -5.84 -42.20 4.04
N GLY A 32 -5.79 -42.42 5.36
CA GLY A 32 -5.55 -41.38 6.35
C GLY A 32 -4.20 -40.66 6.16
N SER A 33 -3.15 -41.40 5.82
CA SER A 33 -1.81 -40.81 5.62
C SER A 33 -1.72 -39.90 4.40
N ILE A 34 -2.42 -40.25 3.30
CA ILE A 34 -2.45 -39.42 2.09
C ILE A 34 -3.22 -38.12 2.37
N ARG A 35 -4.29 -38.20 3.16
CA ARG A 35 -5.09 -37.03 3.56
C ARG A 35 -4.27 -36.01 4.34
N PHE A 36 -3.43 -36.45 5.27
CA PHE A 36 -2.55 -35.55 6.02
C PHE A 36 -1.62 -34.76 5.09
N VAL A 37 -0.96 -35.46 4.16
CA VAL A 37 -0.03 -34.84 3.20
C VAL A 37 -0.77 -33.87 2.27
N HIS A 38 -1.94 -34.27 1.75
CA HIS A 38 -2.76 -33.43 0.89
C HIS A 38 -3.20 -32.13 1.58
N ILE A 39 -3.66 -32.20 2.83
CA ILE A 39 -4.10 -31.00 3.57
C ILE A 39 -2.93 -30.05 3.79
N HIS A 40 -1.77 -30.53 4.22
CA HIS A 40 -0.63 -29.67 4.51
C HIS A 40 0.02 -29.10 3.25
N LEU A 41 0.05 -29.85 2.14
CA LEU A 41 0.46 -29.31 0.84
C LEU A 41 -0.46 -28.18 0.37
N ASN A 42 -1.78 -28.32 0.51
CA ASN A 42 -2.70 -27.28 0.06
C ASN A 42 -2.78 -26.09 1.03
N LEU A 43 -2.80 -26.33 2.34
CA LEU A 43 -2.92 -25.27 3.33
C LEU A 43 -1.59 -24.56 3.56
N LEU A 44 -0.55 -25.28 4.00
CA LEU A 44 0.75 -24.67 4.30
C LEU A 44 1.60 -24.46 3.04
N GLY A 45 1.48 -25.35 2.05
CA GLY A 45 2.22 -25.22 0.79
C GLY A 45 1.60 -24.21 -0.16
N PHE A 46 0.33 -24.37 -0.54
CA PHE A 46 -0.31 -23.47 -1.50
C PHE A 46 -0.86 -22.20 -0.85
N MET A 47 -1.87 -22.31 0.02
CA MET A 47 -2.60 -21.15 0.55
C MET A 47 -1.69 -20.19 1.31
N THR A 48 -0.91 -20.69 2.28
CA THR A 48 -0.01 -19.84 3.06
C THR A 48 1.07 -19.18 2.20
N MET A 49 1.67 -19.90 1.24
CA MET A 49 2.70 -19.31 0.38
C MET A 49 2.12 -18.26 -0.57
N MET A 50 0.90 -18.46 -1.08
CA MET A 50 0.21 -17.45 -1.88
C MET A 50 -0.06 -16.19 -1.07
N ILE A 51 -0.58 -16.34 0.16
CA ILE A 51 -0.80 -15.23 1.08
C ILE A 51 0.53 -14.51 1.36
N ALA A 52 1.59 -15.24 1.74
CA ALA A 52 2.89 -14.66 2.01
C ALA A 52 3.44 -13.88 0.79
N GLY A 53 3.42 -14.50 -0.39
CA GLY A 53 3.92 -13.89 -1.62
C GLY A 53 3.19 -12.60 -1.98
N VAL A 54 1.86 -12.61 -1.93
CA VAL A 54 1.05 -11.42 -2.21
C VAL A 54 1.22 -10.38 -1.11
N SER A 55 1.10 -10.75 0.17
CA SER A 55 1.18 -9.81 1.29
C SER A 55 2.53 -9.11 1.38
N TYR A 56 3.66 -9.81 1.18
CA TYR A 56 4.99 -9.18 1.17
C TYR A 56 5.22 -8.26 -0.02
N HIS A 57 4.42 -8.39 -1.08
CA HIS A 57 4.48 -7.48 -2.22
C HIS A 57 3.55 -6.28 -2.03
N VAL A 58 2.31 -6.53 -1.62
CA VAL A 58 1.22 -5.57 -1.67
C VAL A 58 1.16 -4.71 -0.41
N LEU A 59 1.23 -5.31 0.79
CA LEU A 59 1.04 -4.56 2.05
C LEU A 59 2.09 -3.47 2.29
N PRO A 60 3.39 -3.66 2.00
CA PRO A 60 4.37 -2.59 2.15
C PRO A 60 4.04 -1.34 1.32
N ARG A 61 3.34 -1.51 0.19
CA ARG A 61 2.93 -0.39 -0.67
C ARG A 61 1.69 0.31 -0.12
N PHE A 62 0.67 -0.45 0.30
CA PHE A 62 -0.52 0.13 0.92
C PHE A 62 -0.22 0.86 2.23
N SER A 63 0.68 0.33 3.04
CA SER A 63 1.07 0.97 4.31
C SER A 63 2.20 2.01 4.15
N ALA A 64 2.65 2.28 2.92
CA ALA A 64 3.81 3.14 2.61
C ALA A 64 5.03 2.89 3.52
N ARG A 65 5.22 1.62 3.92
CA ARG A 65 6.18 1.21 4.94
C ARG A 65 6.91 -0.04 4.48
N ALA A 66 8.23 0.00 4.53
CA ALA A 66 9.04 -1.19 4.28
C ALA A 66 8.76 -2.27 5.34
N VAL A 67 8.92 -3.53 4.94
CA VAL A 67 8.77 -4.67 5.86
C VAL A 67 9.70 -4.47 7.07
N PRO A 68 9.21 -4.58 8.32
CA PRO A 68 9.99 -4.31 9.53
C PRO A 68 11.29 -5.13 9.62
N TRP A 69 11.25 -6.40 9.20
CA TRP A 69 12.43 -7.25 9.11
C TRP A 69 12.56 -7.84 7.69
N PRO A 70 13.22 -7.13 6.75
CA PRO A 70 13.34 -7.53 5.35
C PRO A 70 14.05 -8.88 5.16
N GLU A 71 15.14 -9.12 5.89
CA GLU A 71 15.87 -10.40 5.86
C GLU A 71 15.02 -11.56 6.41
N GLY A 72 14.08 -11.24 7.31
CA GLY A 72 13.10 -12.21 7.84
C GLY A 72 12.27 -12.87 6.75
N VAL A 73 12.01 -12.18 5.63
CA VAL A 73 11.26 -12.75 4.49
C VAL A 73 12.00 -13.93 3.87
N LYS A 74 13.34 -13.83 3.75
CA LYS A 74 14.19 -14.92 3.27
C LYS A 74 14.17 -16.10 4.24
N TYR A 75 14.34 -15.84 5.54
CA TYR A 75 14.33 -16.88 6.56
C TYR A 75 12.97 -17.57 6.64
N HIS A 76 11.88 -16.81 6.56
CA HIS A 76 10.54 -17.37 6.45
C HIS A 76 10.44 -18.33 5.26
N PHE A 77 10.87 -17.93 4.06
CA PHE A 77 10.82 -18.80 2.88
C PHE A 77 11.59 -20.11 3.08
N ILE A 78 12.83 -20.03 3.56
CA ILE A 78 13.70 -21.20 3.75
C ILE A 78 13.14 -22.12 4.83
N LEU A 79 12.84 -21.58 6.02
CA LEU A 79 12.33 -22.36 7.15
C LEU A 79 11.00 -23.01 6.80
N HIS A 80 10.10 -22.30 6.13
CA HIS A 80 8.79 -22.85 5.78
C HIS A 80 8.89 -23.99 4.76
N ASN A 81 9.71 -23.86 3.71
CA ASN A 81 9.88 -24.94 2.73
C ASN A 81 10.62 -26.15 3.32
N VAL A 82 11.70 -25.93 4.06
CA VAL A 82 12.46 -27.02 4.72
C VAL A 82 11.62 -27.72 5.78
N GLY A 83 10.91 -26.95 6.61
CA GLY A 83 10.00 -27.46 7.62
C GLY A 83 8.85 -28.25 7.00
N LEU A 84 8.17 -27.70 5.98
CA LEU A 84 7.05 -28.38 5.33
C LEU A 84 7.51 -29.69 4.69
N MET A 85 8.55 -29.67 3.85
CA MET A 85 9.03 -30.88 3.18
C MET A 85 9.53 -31.93 4.18
N GLY A 86 10.27 -31.51 5.21
CA GLY A 86 10.75 -32.40 6.27
C GLY A 86 9.60 -33.02 7.06
N MET A 87 8.58 -32.23 7.43
CA MET A 87 7.40 -32.71 8.14
C MET A 87 6.62 -33.72 7.30
N LEU A 88 6.42 -33.45 6.00
CA LEU A 88 5.72 -34.37 5.10
C LEU A 88 6.48 -35.69 4.92
N LEU A 89 7.80 -35.63 4.71
CA LEU A 89 8.64 -36.81 4.52
C LEU A 89 8.70 -37.66 5.78
N THR A 90 8.96 -37.05 6.94
CA THR A 90 9.03 -37.77 8.22
C THR A 90 7.68 -38.35 8.62
N TYR A 91 6.57 -37.68 8.31
CA TYR A 91 5.24 -38.22 8.49
C TYR A 91 5.03 -39.50 7.66
N LEU A 92 5.39 -39.48 6.38
CA LEU A 92 5.29 -40.64 5.49
C LEU A 92 6.16 -41.82 5.95
N LEU A 93 7.28 -41.55 6.61
CA LEU A 93 8.16 -42.55 7.21
C LEU A 93 7.69 -43.05 8.58
N GLY A 94 6.50 -42.64 9.06
CA GLY A 94 5.93 -43.10 10.31
C GLY A 94 6.19 -42.18 11.51
N GLY A 95 6.40 -40.88 11.32
CA GLY A 95 6.65 -39.93 12.42
C GLY A 95 5.59 -39.92 13.54
N MET A 96 4.38 -40.44 13.29
CA MET A 96 3.33 -40.59 14.29
C MET A 96 3.54 -41.78 15.25
N THR A 97 4.45 -42.71 14.96
CA THR A 97 4.67 -43.92 15.78
C THR A 97 5.72 -43.74 16.87
N GLY A 98 6.33 -42.55 16.97
CA GLY A 98 7.38 -42.24 17.96
C GLY A 98 8.79 -42.60 17.50
N GLY A 99 9.76 -42.53 18.42
CA GLY A 99 11.18 -42.77 18.13
C GLY A 99 11.87 -41.60 17.42
N LEU A 100 13.02 -41.87 16.77
CA LEU A 100 13.84 -40.84 16.12
C LEU A 100 13.08 -40.08 15.02
N ILE A 101 12.30 -40.81 14.20
CA ILE A 101 11.50 -40.21 13.12
C ILE A 101 10.41 -39.30 13.68
N GLY A 102 9.80 -39.68 14.82
CA GLY A 102 8.83 -38.82 15.51
C GLY A 102 9.43 -37.54 16.07
N ILE A 103 10.66 -37.61 16.61
CA ILE A 103 11.40 -36.41 17.05
C ILE A 103 11.69 -35.49 15.85
N LEU A 104 12.13 -36.04 14.72
CA LEU A 104 12.38 -35.27 13.50
C LEU A 104 11.09 -34.65 12.95
N PHE A 105 9.96 -35.36 12.99
CA PHE A 105 8.66 -34.82 12.61
C PHE A 105 8.27 -33.62 13.47
N GLY A 106 8.43 -33.72 14.80
CA GLY A 106 8.22 -32.60 15.72
C GLY A 106 9.14 -31.41 15.43
N LEU A 107 10.42 -31.68 15.15
CA LEU A 107 11.41 -30.64 14.81
C LEU A 107 11.03 -29.90 13.52
N PHE A 108 10.70 -30.60 12.43
CA PHE A 108 10.32 -29.96 11.16
C PHE A 108 8.98 -29.22 11.26
N SER A 109 8.05 -29.72 12.07
CA SER A 109 6.80 -29.02 12.39
C SER A 109 7.09 -27.70 13.12
N LEU A 110 8.00 -27.72 14.11
CA LEU A 110 8.43 -26.52 14.82
C LEU A 110 9.13 -25.52 13.89
N ILE A 111 10.01 -25.99 13.01
CA ILE A 111 10.69 -25.15 12.01
C ILE A 111 9.67 -24.43 11.12
N THR A 112 8.63 -25.15 10.67
CA THR A 112 7.52 -24.54 9.89
C THR A 112 6.78 -23.49 10.72
N GLY A 113 6.49 -23.80 12.00
CA GLY A 113 5.87 -22.86 12.94
C GLY A 113 6.68 -21.59 13.15
N VAL A 114 8.00 -21.69 13.27
CA VAL A 114 8.89 -20.51 13.36
C VAL A 114 8.79 -19.67 12.09
N GLY A 115 8.79 -20.30 10.90
CA GLY A 115 8.57 -19.59 9.64
C GLY A 115 7.26 -18.78 9.64
N LEU A 116 6.16 -19.39 10.07
CA LEU A 116 4.86 -18.73 10.21
C LEU A 116 4.88 -17.56 11.20
N LEU A 117 5.58 -17.69 12.33
CA LEU A 117 5.70 -16.59 13.30
C LEU A 117 6.46 -15.39 12.72
N ILE A 118 7.47 -15.63 11.89
CA ILE A 118 8.18 -14.56 11.17
C ILE A 118 7.24 -13.86 10.18
N MET A 119 6.35 -14.61 9.52
CA MET A 119 5.29 -14.04 8.68
C MET A 119 4.38 -13.14 9.50
N CYS A 120 3.78 -13.67 10.57
CA CYS A 120 2.85 -12.93 11.42
C CYS A 120 3.48 -11.65 11.98
N TYR A 121 4.72 -11.72 12.47
CA TYR A 121 5.45 -10.56 12.97
C TYR A 121 5.57 -9.47 11.89
N ASN A 122 6.08 -9.83 10.71
CA ASN A 122 6.30 -8.86 9.64
C ASN A 122 4.99 -8.25 9.14
N LEU A 123 3.95 -9.06 8.95
CA LEU A 123 2.66 -8.58 8.44
C LEU A 123 1.87 -7.77 9.49
N TYR A 124 1.96 -8.12 10.77
CA TYR A 124 1.34 -7.34 11.84
C TYR A 124 1.95 -5.94 11.95
N PHE A 125 3.29 -5.87 12.01
CA PHE A 125 3.99 -4.61 12.19
C PHE A 125 4.06 -3.76 10.91
N VAL A 126 3.87 -4.33 9.72
CA VAL A 126 3.74 -3.50 8.51
C VAL A 126 2.41 -2.73 8.50
N LEU A 127 1.35 -3.32 9.06
CA LEU A 127 0.02 -2.73 9.14
C LEU A 127 -0.19 -1.80 10.36
N THR A 128 0.71 -1.82 11.34
CA THR A 128 0.60 -0.94 12.51
C THR A 128 0.96 0.49 12.13
N ASP A 129 0.12 1.44 12.56
CA ASP A 129 0.21 2.86 12.21
C ASP A 129 1.63 3.42 12.33
N PRO A 130 2.07 4.25 11.37
CA PRO A 130 3.33 4.94 11.47
C PRO A 130 3.33 5.86 12.69
N LYS A 131 4.50 6.03 13.31
CA LYS A 131 4.70 7.00 14.39
C LYS A 131 4.22 8.37 13.89
N PRO A 132 3.37 9.10 14.65
CA PRO A 132 2.69 10.28 14.14
C PRO A 132 3.67 11.31 13.58
N LEU A 133 3.31 11.89 12.43
CA LEU A 133 4.02 12.99 11.80
C LEU A 133 4.08 14.14 12.81
N VAL A 134 5.29 14.57 13.17
CA VAL A 134 5.48 15.67 14.13
C VAL A 134 5.11 16.98 13.46
N SER A 135 4.20 17.76 14.02
CA SER A 135 3.79 19.06 13.45
C SER A 135 4.78 20.20 13.71
N LYS A 136 5.72 20.03 14.64
CA LYS A 136 6.72 21.03 15.02
C LYS A 136 8.09 20.39 15.27
N ILE A 137 9.14 20.93 14.66
CA ILE A 137 10.51 20.53 14.96
C ILE A 137 10.86 20.96 16.38
N THR A 138 11.37 20.01 17.17
CA THR A 138 11.93 20.26 18.50
C THR A 138 13.41 19.91 18.50
N GLY A 139 14.19 20.57 19.36
CA GLY A 139 15.64 20.40 19.41
C GLY A 139 16.13 18.99 19.79
N LYS A 140 15.25 18.22 20.46
CA LYS A 140 15.45 16.81 20.80
C LYS A 140 15.31 15.86 19.62
N MET A 141 14.73 16.29 18.50
CA MET A 141 14.62 15.47 17.30
C MET A 141 16.01 15.25 16.69
N THR A 142 16.23 14.06 16.13
CA THR A 142 17.47 13.78 15.40
C THR A 142 17.45 14.47 14.05
N VAL A 143 18.62 14.91 13.57
CA VAL A 143 18.75 15.61 12.28
C VAL A 143 18.21 14.73 11.14
N ALA A 144 18.44 13.41 11.17
CA ALA A 144 17.89 12.49 10.18
C ALA A 144 16.36 12.38 10.23
N ARG A 145 15.74 12.50 11.42
CA ARG A 145 14.27 12.51 11.52
C ARG A 145 13.69 13.79 10.94
N VAL A 146 14.35 14.93 11.18
CA VAL A 146 13.94 16.22 10.62
C VAL A 146 14.07 16.20 9.10
N LEU A 147 15.24 15.84 8.56
CA LEU A 147 15.45 15.77 7.11
C LEU A 147 14.60 14.68 6.43
N GLY A 148 14.32 13.59 7.13
CA GLY A 148 13.47 12.52 6.61
C GLY A 148 11.99 12.91 6.56
N GLN A 149 11.52 13.72 7.50
CA GLN A 149 10.13 14.18 7.54
C GLN A 149 9.92 15.48 6.76
N PHE A 150 10.94 16.32 6.67
CA PHE A 150 10.92 17.62 6.01
C PHE A 150 12.18 17.79 5.14
N PRO A 151 12.26 17.15 3.95
CA PRO A 151 13.42 17.20 3.07
C PRO A 151 13.87 18.63 2.70
N GLN A 152 12.92 19.57 2.60
CA GLN A 152 13.14 20.98 2.31
C GLN A 152 14.00 21.69 3.36
N THR A 153 14.03 21.20 4.60
CA THR A 153 14.86 21.77 5.65
C THR A 153 16.37 21.58 5.38
N LEU A 154 16.75 20.69 4.44
CA LEU A 154 18.15 20.45 4.09
C LEU A 154 18.89 21.74 3.72
N ASN A 155 18.26 22.63 2.97
CA ASN A 155 18.89 23.90 2.55
C ASN A 155 19.19 24.78 3.78
N VAL A 156 18.27 24.84 4.74
CA VAL A 156 18.47 25.57 6.00
C VAL A 156 19.65 25.01 6.79
N PHE A 157 19.83 23.69 6.80
CA PHE A 157 21.00 23.06 7.42
C PHE A 157 22.30 23.45 6.67
N LEU A 158 22.32 23.40 5.35
CA LEU A 158 23.52 23.74 4.58
C LEU A 158 23.92 25.22 4.77
N ASP A 159 22.95 26.13 4.74
CA ASP A 159 23.16 27.58 4.90
C ASP A 159 23.68 27.97 6.29
N ASN A 160 23.40 27.16 7.31
CA ASN A 160 23.85 27.40 8.68
C ASN A 160 25.11 26.58 9.04
N GLY A 161 25.88 26.14 8.03
CA GLY A 161 27.21 25.55 8.24
C GLY A 161 27.24 24.04 8.44
N PHE A 162 26.11 23.34 8.25
CA PHE A 162 26.06 21.87 8.32
C PHE A 162 26.38 21.21 6.96
N SER A 163 27.45 21.67 6.29
CA SER A 163 27.85 21.24 4.93
C SER A 163 28.09 19.73 4.78
N ALA A 164 28.48 19.05 5.87
CA ALA A 164 28.65 17.60 5.89
C ALA A 164 27.36 16.83 5.53
N LEU A 165 26.18 17.44 5.73
CA LEU A 165 24.89 16.85 5.39
C LEU A 165 24.61 16.82 3.88
N ALA A 166 25.41 17.50 3.05
CA ALA A 166 25.34 17.36 1.59
C ALA A 166 25.67 15.93 1.14
N ASN A 167 26.54 15.23 1.89
CA ASN A 167 26.89 13.84 1.63
C ASN A 167 25.78 12.86 2.11
N PRO A 168 25.18 12.06 1.22
CA PRO A 168 24.15 11.08 1.59
C PRO A 168 24.59 10.08 2.68
N ASN A 169 25.86 9.69 2.70
CA ASN A 169 26.38 8.75 3.69
C ASN A 169 26.43 9.36 5.10
N ALA A 170 26.69 10.66 5.21
CA ALA A 170 26.66 11.38 6.49
C ALA A 170 25.22 11.48 7.04
N ARG A 171 24.23 11.66 6.16
CA ARG A 171 22.80 11.62 6.52
C ARG A 171 22.36 10.23 7.00
N ALA A 172 22.93 9.18 6.40
CA ALA A 172 22.60 7.80 6.74
C ALA A 172 23.26 7.27 8.03
N THR A 173 24.28 7.97 8.56
CA THR A 173 25.11 7.55 9.70
C THR A 173 25.00 8.54 10.87
N PHE A 174 25.76 9.63 10.87
CA PHE A 174 25.86 10.57 11.98
C PHE A 174 24.56 11.33 12.25
N ALA A 175 23.79 11.69 11.23
CA ALA A 175 22.53 12.43 11.41
C ALA A 175 21.45 11.61 12.14
N LYS A 176 21.56 10.27 12.18
CA LYS A 176 20.61 9.39 12.90
C LYS A 176 20.75 9.46 14.41
N VAL A 177 21.93 9.84 14.91
CA VAL A 177 22.28 9.76 16.34
C VAL A 177 22.45 11.14 16.99
N VAL A 178 22.56 12.20 16.21
CA VAL A 178 22.74 13.57 16.71
C VAL A 178 21.41 14.33 16.70
N SER A 179 21.05 14.94 17.85
CA SER A 179 19.89 15.85 17.95
C SER A 179 20.17 17.21 17.32
N VAL A 180 19.13 17.94 16.93
CA VAL A 180 19.29 19.31 16.39
C VAL A 180 20.01 20.21 17.39
N GLU A 181 19.65 20.17 18.68
CA GLU A 181 20.36 20.93 19.75
C GLU A 181 21.85 20.58 19.83
N THR A 182 22.18 19.27 19.79
CA THR A 182 23.57 18.81 19.86
C THR A 182 24.35 19.25 18.63
N ALA A 183 23.73 19.24 17.46
CA ALA A 183 24.33 19.71 16.22
C ALA A 183 24.61 21.22 16.30
N CYS A 184 23.62 22.03 16.72
CA CYS A 184 23.77 23.47 16.90
C CYS A 184 24.88 23.81 17.91
N SER A 185 24.90 23.16 19.07
CA SER A 185 25.93 23.36 20.09
C SER A 185 27.35 23.07 19.58
N LYS A 186 27.54 22.00 18.80
CA LYS A 186 28.85 21.64 18.22
C LYS A 186 29.31 22.58 17.11
N HIS A 187 28.38 23.21 16.40
CA HIS A 187 28.66 24.11 15.29
C HIS A 187 28.59 25.59 15.69
N GLY A 188 28.41 25.90 16.98
CA GLY A 188 28.32 27.27 17.47
C GLY A 188 27.10 28.05 16.96
N VAL A 189 26.04 27.33 16.58
CA VAL A 189 24.78 27.90 16.10
C VAL A 189 23.80 28.02 17.27
N ASP A 190 23.08 29.13 17.37
CA ASP A 190 22.00 29.25 18.37
C ASP A 190 20.86 28.30 18.03
N SER A 191 20.65 27.31 18.91
CA SER A 191 19.64 26.27 18.72
C SER A 191 18.22 26.82 18.69
N VAL A 192 17.93 27.89 19.44
CA VAL A 192 16.55 28.42 19.53
C VAL A 192 16.18 29.12 18.23
N ALA A 193 16.99 30.09 17.79
CA ALA A 193 16.80 30.78 16.52
C ALA A 193 16.84 29.82 15.33
N PHE A 194 17.69 28.79 15.37
CA PHE A 194 17.77 27.79 14.30
C PHE A 194 16.50 26.92 14.21
N ILE A 195 15.94 26.46 15.34
CA ILE A 195 14.69 25.70 15.38
C ILE A 195 13.51 26.57 14.91
N GLU A 196 13.48 27.85 15.24
CA GLU A 196 12.48 28.78 14.71
C GLU A 196 12.57 28.90 13.20
N LYS A 197 13.77 29.07 12.64
CA LYS A 197 14.02 29.10 11.20
C LYS A 197 13.62 27.79 10.51
N LEU A 198 13.86 26.65 11.15
CA LEU A 198 13.41 25.35 10.62
C LEU A 198 11.88 25.23 10.61
N ASN A 199 11.21 25.68 11.67
CA ASN A 199 9.74 25.67 11.74
C ASN A 199 9.11 26.71 10.81
N SER A 200 9.75 27.87 10.60
CA SER A 200 9.25 28.87 9.64
C SER A 200 9.27 28.30 8.23
N VAL A 201 10.32 27.57 7.83
CA VAL A 201 10.37 26.91 6.51
C VAL A 201 9.31 25.82 6.38
N ILE A 202 8.96 25.10 7.45
CA ILE A 202 7.83 24.17 7.43
C ILE A 202 6.52 24.93 7.16
N HIS A 203 6.27 26.04 7.87
CA HIS A 203 5.04 26.82 7.73
C HIS A 203 4.95 27.64 6.44
N GLU A 204 6.08 28.15 5.95
CA GLU A 204 6.21 28.81 4.66
C GLU A 204 6.03 27.82 3.53
N THR A 205 6.57 26.60 3.61
CA THR A 205 6.25 25.55 2.64
C THR A 205 4.78 25.15 2.73
N THR A 206 4.20 25.07 3.93
CA THR A 206 2.76 24.82 4.12
C THR A 206 1.87 25.95 3.57
N SER A 207 2.38 27.18 3.45
CA SER A 207 1.65 28.35 2.89
C SER A 207 2.03 28.68 1.43
N ALA A 208 3.21 28.27 0.96
CA ALA A 208 3.72 28.50 -0.39
C ALA A 208 3.50 27.30 -1.32
N GLU A 209 3.28 26.10 -0.78
CA GLU A 209 2.61 24.99 -1.49
C GLU A 209 1.14 25.33 -1.81
N THR A 210 0.61 26.46 -1.31
CA THR A 210 -0.67 27.04 -1.73
C THR A 210 -0.52 28.06 -2.88
N THR A 211 0.68 28.31 -3.46
CA THR A 211 0.78 29.33 -4.53
C THR A 211 1.78 29.11 -5.66
N SER A 212 2.71 28.15 -5.65
CA SER A 212 3.51 27.88 -6.86
C SER A 212 4.22 26.52 -6.90
N THR A 213 3.45 25.44 -7.04
CA THR A 213 3.84 24.19 -7.72
C THR A 213 2.54 23.50 -8.13
N GLU A 214 2.47 22.92 -9.32
CA GLU A 214 1.35 22.10 -9.79
C GLU A 214 0.85 21.16 -8.68
N GLU A 215 -0.43 21.29 -8.32
CA GLU A 215 -1.05 20.67 -7.16
C GLU A 215 -1.12 19.14 -7.30
N VAL A 216 -0.31 18.42 -6.52
CA VAL A 216 -0.68 17.10 -5.99
C VAL A 216 -0.74 17.27 -4.48
N GLU A 217 -1.88 17.74 -3.99
CA GLU A 217 -2.17 17.87 -2.56
C GLU A 217 -2.46 16.48 -1.96
N PRO A 218 -1.89 16.13 -0.79
CA PRO A 218 -2.33 15.00 0.01
C PRO A 218 -3.42 15.45 0.99
N LYS A 219 -4.67 15.01 0.80
CA LYS A 219 -5.72 15.09 1.84
C LYS A 219 -6.40 13.76 2.10
N LYS A 220 -6.63 13.56 3.40
CA LYS A 220 -7.32 12.47 4.07
C LYS A 220 -8.78 12.34 3.62
N GLU A 221 -9.24 11.08 3.54
CA GLU A 221 -10.65 10.62 3.47
C GLU A 221 -11.47 11.11 2.26
N PRO A 222 -12.50 10.37 1.79
CA PRO A 222 -13.06 10.54 0.46
C PRO A 222 -13.87 11.83 0.43
N SER A 223 -13.27 12.91 -0.07
CA SER A 223 -13.92 14.22 -0.14
C SER A 223 -13.94 14.71 -1.58
N GLY A 224 -14.35 13.84 -2.50
CA GLY A 224 -14.91 14.34 -3.76
C GLY A 224 -16.23 15.05 -3.45
N ARG A 225 -16.52 16.11 -4.19
CA ARG A 225 -17.73 16.91 -4.02
C ARG A 225 -18.94 16.18 -4.60
N GLU A 226 -20.05 16.15 -3.87
CA GLU A 226 -21.34 15.78 -4.44
C GLU A 226 -21.88 16.93 -5.32
N ILE A 227 -22.52 16.58 -6.43
CA ILE A 227 -23.10 17.55 -7.37
C ILE A 227 -24.62 17.58 -7.23
N HIS A 228 -25.18 18.78 -7.22
CA HIS A 228 -26.62 19.00 -7.17
C HIS A 228 -27.18 19.36 -8.56
N ARG A 229 -28.47 19.09 -8.77
CA ARG A 229 -29.15 19.40 -10.05
C ARG A 229 -29.16 20.92 -10.28
N GLY A 230 -28.73 21.35 -11.46
CA GLY A 230 -28.47 22.74 -11.82
C GLY A 230 -27.01 23.20 -11.70
N GLU A 231 -26.10 22.38 -11.15
CA GLU A 231 -24.67 22.69 -11.10
C GLU A 231 -23.91 22.09 -12.29
N GLU A 232 -22.83 22.76 -12.70
CA GLU A 232 -21.83 22.26 -13.64
C GLU A 232 -20.84 21.31 -12.95
N CYS A 233 -20.37 20.31 -13.69
CA CYS A 233 -19.36 19.36 -13.24
C CYS A 233 -17.98 20.02 -13.15
N LYS A 234 -17.32 19.82 -12.02
CA LYS A 234 -15.95 20.27 -11.72
C LYS A 234 -15.00 19.06 -11.58
N PRO A 235 -13.67 19.26 -11.66
CA PRO A 235 -12.70 18.17 -11.58
C PRO A 235 -12.82 17.28 -10.32
N ASP A 236 -13.23 17.89 -9.20
CA ASP A 236 -13.34 17.29 -7.87
C ASP A 236 -14.69 16.58 -7.61
N VAL A 237 -15.62 16.57 -8.58
CA VAL A 237 -16.92 15.93 -8.44
C VAL A 237 -16.78 14.40 -8.45
N LEU A 238 -17.52 13.72 -7.58
CA LEU A 238 -17.58 12.25 -7.55
C LEU A 238 -18.37 11.70 -8.74
N VAL A 239 -17.82 10.71 -9.42
CA VAL A 239 -18.47 10.03 -10.56
C VAL A 239 -19.81 9.40 -10.13
N GLY A 240 -19.87 8.81 -8.94
CA GLY A 240 -21.10 8.23 -8.40
C GLY A 240 -22.20 9.26 -8.14
N SER A 241 -21.84 10.44 -7.63
CA SER A 241 -22.78 11.54 -7.41
C SER A 241 -23.27 12.12 -8.73
N LEU A 242 -22.35 12.32 -9.68
CA LEU A 242 -22.65 12.83 -11.02
C LEU A 242 -23.67 11.98 -11.76
N ILE A 243 -23.47 10.66 -11.80
CA ILE A 243 -24.36 9.75 -12.54
C ILE A 243 -25.70 9.57 -11.83
N LYS A 244 -25.71 9.67 -10.50
CA LYS A 244 -26.96 9.67 -9.73
C LYS A 244 -27.79 10.91 -10.01
N THR A 245 -27.16 12.09 -10.12
CA THR A 245 -27.84 13.37 -10.37
C THR A 245 -28.19 13.55 -11.85
N TYR A 246 -27.30 13.13 -12.76
CA TYR A 246 -27.44 13.24 -14.21
C TYR A 246 -27.08 11.90 -14.89
N PRO A 247 -28.02 10.94 -14.96
CA PRO A 247 -27.76 9.60 -15.53
C PRO A 247 -27.30 9.62 -16.99
N THR A 248 -27.66 10.65 -17.75
CA THR A 248 -27.26 10.89 -19.14
C THR A 248 -25.75 11.04 -19.32
N THR A 249 -25.03 11.49 -18.28
CA THR A 249 -23.56 11.63 -18.31
C THR A 249 -22.83 10.28 -18.41
N LYS A 250 -23.48 9.15 -18.08
CA LYS A 250 -22.90 7.81 -18.17
C LYS A 250 -22.35 7.48 -19.57
N ALA A 251 -23.03 7.94 -20.61
CA ALA A 251 -22.63 7.71 -22.01
C ALA A 251 -21.27 8.37 -22.33
N VAL A 252 -20.95 9.49 -21.69
CA VAL A 252 -19.65 10.18 -21.86
C VAL A 252 -18.52 9.31 -21.30
N PHE A 253 -18.71 8.72 -20.12
CA PHE A 253 -17.74 7.80 -19.52
C PHE A 253 -17.57 6.52 -20.34
N GLU A 254 -18.66 5.92 -20.84
CA GLU A 254 -18.58 4.70 -21.67
C GLU A 254 -17.84 4.94 -22.99
N LYS A 255 -18.06 6.11 -23.61
CA LYS A 255 -17.38 6.52 -24.85
C LYS A 255 -15.85 6.62 -24.67
N HIS A 256 -15.40 7.14 -23.53
CA HIS A 256 -13.98 7.41 -23.27
C HIS A 256 -13.24 6.27 -22.55
N TYR A 257 -13.94 5.51 -21.70
CA TYR A 257 -13.35 4.50 -20.81
C TYR A 257 -13.81 3.07 -21.08
N GLY A 258 -14.78 2.88 -21.97
CA GLY A 258 -15.38 1.60 -22.31
C GLY A 258 -16.54 1.18 -21.39
N GLU A 259 -17.34 0.21 -21.85
CA GLU A 259 -18.56 -0.26 -21.16
C GLU A 259 -18.29 -0.85 -19.76
N GLY A 260 -17.06 -1.29 -19.51
CA GLY A 260 -16.61 -1.87 -18.23
C GLY A 260 -16.30 -0.86 -17.12
N CYS A 261 -16.33 0.46 -17.40
CA CYS A 261 -16.00 1.53 -16.46
C CYS A 261 -16.80 1.41 -15.14
N PHE A 262 -18.05 0.95 -15.23
CA PHE A 262 -19.00 0.82 -14.12
C PHE A 262 -18.99 -0.53 -13.40
N SER A 263 -18.04 -1.42 -13.72
CA SER A 263 -17.99 -2.77 -13.14
C SER A 263 -17.30 -2.85 -11.77
N CYS A 264 -16.56 -1.80 -11.38
CA CYS A 264 -15.88 -1.70 -10.09
C CYS A 264 -16.72 -0.89 -9.08
N PRO A 265 -17.07 -1.45 -7.90
CA PRO A 265 -17.79 -0.68 -6.87
C PRO A 265 -17.03 0.57 -6.38
N GLY A 266 -15.70 0.59 -6.51
CA GLY A 266 -14.85 1.72 -6.13
C GLY A 266 -15.05 2.98 -6.98
N GLN A 267 -15.51 2.82 -8.22
CA GLN A 267 -15.65 3.91 -9.18
C GLN A 267 -16.64 5.00 -8.73
N SER A 268 -17.66 4.64 -7.94
CA SER A 268 -18.59 5.63 -7.37
C SER A 268 -17.91 6.66 -6.47
N PHE A 269 -16.73 6.33 -5.93
CA PHE A 269 -15.96 7.16 -5.01
C PHE A 269 -14.75 7.84 -5.69
N GLU A 270 -14.58 7.65 -7.00
CA GLU A 270 -13.53 8.30 -7.79
C GLU A 270 -13.97 9.70 -8.21
N GLN A 271 -13.03 10.64 -8.27
CA GLN A 271 -13.27 11.96 -8.83
C GLN A 271 -13.18 11.92 -10.36
N VAL A 272 -13.88 12.82 -11.05
CA VAL A 272 -13.81 12.93 -12.52
C VAL A 272 -12.36 13.13 -12.99
N GLN A 273 -11.57 13.94 -12.29
CA GLN A 273 -10.16 14.16 -12.61
C GLN A 273 -9.28 12.92 -12.43
N GLU A 274 -9.54 12.13 -11.40
CA GLU A 274 -8.78 10.91 -11.12
C GLU A 274 -9.07 9.88 -12.20
N THR A 275 -10.34 9.75 -12.58
CA THR A 275 -10.78 8.86 -13.67
C THR A 275 -10.12 9.28 -15.00
N ALA A 276 -10.12 10.58 -15.33
CA ALA A 276 -9.48 11.08 -16.56
C ALA A 276 -7.98 10.83 -16.58
N SER A 277 -7.31 11.09 -15.45
CA SER A 277 -5.87 10.87 -15.27
C SER A 277 -5.48 9.40 -15.44
N MET A 278 -6.23 8.47 -14.82
CA MET A 278 -5.97 7.03 -14.93
C MET A 278 -6.06 6.49 -16.36
N HIS A 279 -6.87 7.13 -17.20
CA HIS A 279 -7.09 6.74 -18.59
C HIS A 279 -6.34 7.62 -19.59
N ASN A 280 -5.45 8.50 -19.11
CA ASN A 280 -4.65 9.40 -19.93
C ASN A 280 -5.49 10.27 -20.87
N ILE A 281 -6.63 10.75 -20.36
CA ILE A 281 -7.54 11.66 -21.05
C ILE A 281 -7.39 13.06 -20.47
N GLU A 282 -7.36 14.06 -21.34
CA GLU A 282 -7.30 15.45 -20.92
C GLU A 282 -8.58 15.86 -20.18
N ILE A 283 -8.44 16.31 -18.93
CA ILE A 283 -9.57 16.63 -18.05
C ILE A 283 -10.53 17.66 -18.66
N LYS A 284 -10.00 18.61 -19.44
CA LYS A 284 -10.80 19.63 -20.10
C LYS A 284 -11.78 19.03 -21.10
N VAL A 285 -11.31 18.09 -21.93
CA VAL A 285 -12.12 17.44 -22.97
C VAL A 285 -13.30 16.70 -22.35
N ILE A 286 -13.06 15.94 -21.28
CA ILE A 286 -14.14 15.20 -20.65
C ILE A 286 -15.11 16.10 -19.87
N LEU A 287 -14.63 17.15 -19.20
CA LEU A 287 -15.50 18.09 -18.51
C LEU A 287 -16.42 18.84 -19.47
N ASP A 288 -15.91 19.25 -20.63
CA ASP A 288 -16.71 19.91 -21.67
C ASP A 288 -17.84 18.98 -22.16
N GLU A 289 -17.54 17.70 -22.45
CA GLU A 289 -18.55 16.72 -22.88
C GLU A 289 -19.56 16.39 -21.76
N ILE A 290 -19.11 16.30 -20.50
CA ILE A 290 -20.00 16.08 -19.34
C ILE A 290 -20.96 17.27 -19.17
N ASN A 291 -20.44 18.50 -19.23
CA ASN A 291 -21.25 19.71 -19.04
C ASN A 291 -22.21 19.97 -20.20
N GLU A 292 -21.85 19.55 -21.42
CA GLU A 292 -22.77 19.53 -22.55
C GLU A 292 -23.93 18.54 -22.30
N ALA A 293 -23.63 17.34 -21.78
CA ALA A 293 -24.65 16.35 -21.43
C ALA A 293 -25.57 16.83 -20.29
N ILE A 294 -25.02 17.50 -19.28
CA ILE A 294 -25.80 18.12 -18.20
C ILE A 294 -26.76 19.18 -18.76
N THR A 295 -26.28 20.03 -19.67
CA THR A 295 -27.09 21.09 -20.27
C THR A 295 -28.27 20.51 -21.03
N LYS A 296 -28.04 19.46 -21.84
CA LYS A 296 -29.11 18.74 -22.56
C LYS A 296 -30.13 18.11 -21.61
N ASP A 297 -29.68 17.48 -20.52
CA ASP A 297 -30.58 16.90 -19.49
C ASP A 297 -31.47 17.98 -18.84
N LEU A 298 -30.90 19.15 -18.55
CA LEU A 298 -31.62 20.29 -17.97
C LEU A 298 -32.61 20.92 -18.96
N GLU A 299 -32.28 20.99 -20.25
CA GLU A 299 -33.17 21.48 -21.30
C GLU A 299 -34.34 20.51 -21.56
N GLU A 300 -34.07 19.20 -21.63
CA GLU A 300 -35.08 18.16 -21.81
C GLU A 300 -36.07 18.14 -20.63
N SER A 301 -35.57 18.19 -19.40
CA SER A 301 -36.44 18.23 -18.20
C SER A 301 -37.30 19.50 -18.13
N ARG A 302 -36.79 20.65 -18.57
CA ARG A 302 -37.56 21.90 -18.63
C ARG A 302 -38.65 21.89 -19.70
N SER A 303 -38.44 21.16 -20.81
CA SER A 303 -39.44 21.02 -21.87
C SER A 303 -40.64 20.16 -21.43
N ILE A 304 -40.39 19.10 -20.66
CA ILE A 304 -41.40 18.18 -20.13
C ILE A 304 -42.30 18.87 -19.08
N ASP A 305 -41.72 19.74 -18.24
CA ASP A 305 -42.49 20.51 -17.25
C ASP A 305 -43.42 21.55 -17.90
N TYR A 306 -43.02 22.11 -19.05
CA TYR A 306 -43.86 23.03 -19.83
C TYR A 306 -45.02 22.32 -20.55
N GLU A 307 -44.85 21.05 -20.90
CA GLU A 307 -45.86 20.25 -21.59
C GLU A 307 -46.88 19.64 -20.61
N ASN A 308 -46.49 19.40 -19.35
CA ASN A 308 -47.37 18.93 -18.28
C ASN A 308 -48.08 20.05 -17.50
N SER A 309 -47.73 21.32 -17.75
CA SER A 309 -48.36 22.50 -17.13
C SER A 309 -49.34 23.26 -18.04
N ASN A 310 -49.53 22.78 -19.28
CA ASN A 310 -50.59 23.19 -20.21
C ASN A 310 -51.62 22.06 -20.38
#